data_AF-A0A9D6NCA9-F1
#
_entry.id   AF-A0A9D6NCA9-F1
#
_cell.length_a   1.000
_cell.length_b   1.000
_cell.length_c   1.000
_cell.angle_alpha   90.00
_cell.angle_beta   90.00
_cell.angle_gamma   90.00
#
_symmetry.space_group_name_H-M   'P 1'
#
loop_
_entity.id
_entity.type
_entity.pdbx_description
1 polymer ?
#
loop_
_entity_poly.entity_id
_entity_poly.type
_entity_poly.pdbx_seq_one_letter_code
_entity_poly.pdbx_strand_id
1 'polypeptide(L)'
;MRSNHRGTTLGTVMLVLVIALVLLFMMAQASTVHLGFVGGLDNQQHARNLAEAAVAEGLERVLEDQASGRDRQAGRAVQVSGDPYPQGAFGYLSFNQAEGSSLPGGWYSTNNLAGTASVPGDRRAVPRGTVHLVGVGRCGSSAQAVEVLYYRPPFPRGASASGPIAASELAVIGLAPGASYPGTPDAVPAADRAASSLQSNDASRAPPAIDLLSGCRVLGDVAAAGGIRLHETAYVGGEVRPGGDPQPLPEVNLEALFTQLGEVSGAVDVPPSTGSLQVDWVTRAPSGLNVSGDLELEEGVLVVRGDLSVAGAVRGRGLILASGEVRLLGGAELDAQNLVAVACGGDVVLRGGDRADYYFQGLIYTEGNLDAQDLTVLGTLVANGGGMRFERVNLVQTPVSLQQVFPVPQMAAETEGNPPNGGADPTWVSVWPVPDGNGGTPVFKVRVVDVVGQNFDQTWEVPPATLAGIKSYVDTRVSHNAAVKATLDRMAARVNSPTNPYVVPLDANNLLSPTDRSRILLWRAL
;
A
#
# COMPACT_ATOMS: atom_id res chain seq x y z
N MET A 1 -86.78 -38.16 -41.20
CA MET A 1 -86.20 -36.90 -41.73
C MET A 1 -84.69 -37.09 -41.91
N ARG A 2 -84.05 -36.44 -42.90
CA ARG A 2 -82.57 -36.41 -43.04
C ARG A 2 -82.07 -35.03 -42.59
N SER A 3 -81.46 -34.94 -41.41
CA SER A 3 -81.03 -33.67 -40.80
C SER A 3 -79.50 -33.55 -40.68
N ASN A 4 -78.91 -32.75 -41.57
CA ASN A 4 -77.73 -31.91 -41.34
C ASN A 4 -76.55 -32.51 -40.54
N HIS A 5 -75.77 -33.41 -41.15
CA HIS A 5 -74.43 -33.79 -40.67
C HIS A 5 -73.26 -33.11 -41.43
N ARG A 6 -73.56 -32.12 -42.29
CA ARG A 6 -72.54 -31.37 -43.05
C ARG A 6 -72.06 -30.07 -42.36
N GLY A 7 -72.71 -29.64 -41.28
CA GLY A 7 -72.34 -28.41 -40.56
C GLY A 7 -71.24 -28.61 -39.51
N THR A 8 -71.23 -29.75 -38.82
CA THR A 8 -70.30 -30.05 -37.73
C THR A 8 -68.85 -30.12 -38.20
N THR A 9 -68.59 -30.81 -39.32
CA THR A 9 -67.24 -30.96 -39.90
C THR A 9 -66.63 -29.63 -40.34
N LEU A 10 -67.45 -28.71 -40.89
CA LEU A 10 -66.98 -27.37 -41.26
C LEU A 10 -66.57 -26.57 -40.02
N GLY A 11 -67.36 -26.66 -38.94
CA GLY A 11 -67.03 -26.05 -37.65
C GLY A 11 -65.73 -26.59 -37.05
N THR A 12 -65.46 -27.90 -37.15
CA THR A 12 -64.20 -28.48 -36.65
C THR A 12 -62.99 -28.00 -37.46
N VAL A 13 -63.09 -27.97 -38.79
CA VAL A 13 -62.01 -27.49 -39.67
C VAL A 13 -61.72 -26.00 -39.43
N MET A 14 -62.77 -25.17 -39.28
CA MET A 14 -62.61 -23.75 -38.93
C MET A 14 -61.95 -23.57 -37.55
N LEU A 15 -62.36 -24.34 -36.54
CA LEU A 15 -61.76 -24.28 -35.20
C LEU A 15 -60.28 -24.66 -35.21
N VAL A 16 -59.90 -25.75 -35.90
CA VAL A 16 -58.51 -26.17 -36.05
C VAL A 16 -57.68 -25.12 -36.81
N LEU A 17 -58.24 -24.50 -37.85
CA LEU A 17 -57.57 -23.45 -38.62
C LEU A 17 -57.36 -22.18 -37.76
N VAL A 18 -58.33 -21.78 -36.95
CA VAL A 18 -58.20 -20.66 -35.99
C VAL A 18 -57.14 -20.97 -34.93
N ILE A 19 -57.11 -22.18 -34.37
CA ILE A 19 -56.08 -22.59 -33.40
C ILE A 19 -54.68 -22.56 -34.05
N ALA A 20 -54.54 -23.09 -35.27
CA ALA A 20 -53.28 -23.04 -36.01
C ALA A 20 -52.82 -21.60 -36.30
N LEU A 21 -53.75 -20.71 -36.66
CA LEU A 21 -53.48 -19.28 -36.88
C LEU A 21 -52.98 -18.60 -35.60
N VAL A 22 -53.65 -18.84 -34.45
CA VAL A 22 -53.24 -18.30 -33.15
C VAL A 22 -51.87 -18.80 -32.74
N LEU A 23 -51.56 -20.09 -32.93
CA LEU A 23 -50.25 -20.66 -32.66
C LEU A 23 -49.15 -20.04 -33.53
N LEU A 24 -49.41 -19.80 -34.82
CA LEU A 24 -48.48 -19.11 -35.72
C LEU A 24 -48.21 -17.66 -35.27
N PHE A 25 -49.24 -16.91 -34.86
CA PHE A 25 -49.06 -15.57 -34.30
C PHE A 25 -48.28 -15.58 -32.97
N MET A 26 -48.54 -16.55 -32.09
CA MET A 26 -47.77 -16.72 -30.84
C MET A 26 -46.29 -17.05 -31.11
N MET A 27 -46.00 -17.92 -32.10
CA MET A 27 -44.62 -18.22 -32.50
C MET A 27 -43.92 -17.00 -33.10
N ALA A 28 -44.60 -16.23 -33.97
CA ALA A 28 -44.06 -15.00 -34.52
C ALA A 28 -43.76 -13.95 -33.43
N GLN A 29 -44.66 -13.78 -32.47
CA GLN A 29 -44.46 -12.88 -31.32
C GLN A 29 -43.32 -13.35 -30.40
N ALA A 30 -43.23 -14.65 -30.12
CA ALA A 30 -42.12 -15.20 -29.34
C ALA A 30 -40.77 -14.99 -30.04
N SER A 31 -40.73 -15.15 -31.37
CA SER A 31 -39.51 -14.94 -32.17
C SER A 31 -39.06 -13.47 -32.19
N THR A 32 -39.97 -12.50 -32.28
CA THR A 32 -39.60 -11.07 -32.27
C THR A 32 -39.14 -10.62 -30.87
N VAL A 33 -39.79 -11.11 -29.81
CA VAL A 33 -39.32 -10.89 -28.42
C VAL A 33 -37.95 -11.51 -28.20
N HIS A 34 -37.70 -12.74 -28.67
CA HIS A 34 -36.41 -13.39 -28.51
C HIS A 34 -35.28 -12.68 -29.28
N LEU A 35 -35.52 -12.26 -30.52
CA LEU A 35 -34.55 -11.45 -31.30
C LEU A 35 -34.23 -10.12 -30.62
N GLY A 36 -35.25 -9.43 -30.07
CA GLY A 36 -35.05 -8.20 -29.30
C GLY A 36 -34.23 -8.42 -28.01
N PHE A 37 -34.45 -9.54 -27.33
CA PHE A 37 -33.69 -9.91 -26.12
C PHE A 37 -32.23 -10.26 -26.43
N VAL A 38 -31.98 -11.09 -27.46
CA VAL A 38 -30.62 -11.47 -27.89
C VAL A 38 -29.84 -10.25 -28.36
N GLY A 39 -30.44 -9.41 -29.21
CA GLY A 39 -29.82 -8.14 -29.63
C GLY A 39 -29.60 -7.18 -28.45
N GLY A 40 -30.46 -7.21 -27.43
CA GLY A 40 -30.25 -6.45 -26.19
C GLY A 40 -28.98 -6.88 -25.43
N LEU A 41 -28.81 -8.18 -25.20
CA LEU A 41 -27.63 -8.74 -24.52
C LEU A 41 -26.34 -8.50 -25.32
N ASP A 42 -26.39 -8.69 -26.64
CA ASP A 42 -25.24 -8.49 -27.53
C ASP A 42 -24.76 -7.03 -27.52
N ASN A 43 -25.69 -6.08 -27.60
CA ASN A 43 -25.40 -4.65 -27.42
C ASN A 43 -24.85 -4.33 -26.01
N GLN A 44 -25.30 -5.02 -24.95
CA GLN A 44 -24.74 -4.83 -23.61
C GLN A 44 -23.31 -5.35 -23.50
N GLN A 45 -23.00 -6.51 -24.10
CA GLN A 45 -21.64 -7.05 -24.11
C GLN A 45 -20.69 -6.18 -24.94
N HIS A 46 -21.11 -5.73 -26.14
CA HIS A 46 -20.33 -4.77 -26.93
C HIS A 46 -20.09 -3.45 -26.19
N ALA A 47 -21.12 -2.88 -25.56
CA ALA A 47 -20.99 -1.68 -24.74
C ALA A 47 -20.01 -1.88 -23.57
N ARG A 48 -20.03 -3.06 -22.91
CA ARG A 48 -19.07 -3.40 -21.86
C ARG A 48 -17.63 -3.51 -22.40
N ASN A 49 -17.41 -4.27 -23.46
CA ASN A 49 -16.06 -4.44 -24.03
C ASN A 49 -15.46 -3.10 -24.47
N LEU A 50 -16.28 -2.18 -25.02
CA LEU A 50 -15.88 -0.82 -25.38
C LEU A 50 -15.54 0.04 -24.15
N ALA A 51 -16.24 -0.13 -23.03
CA ALA A 51 -15.91 0.51 -21.77
C ALA A 51 -14.56 -0.01 -21.21
N GLU A 52 -14.36 -1.33 -21.21
CA GLU A 52 -13.10 -1.96 -20.76
C GLU A 52 -11.92 -1.52 -21.64
N ALA A 53 -12.09 -1.42 -22.96
CA ALA A 53 -11.07 -0.92 -23.87
C ALA A 53 -10.73 0.58 -23.65
N ALA A 54 -11.74 1.42 -23.39
CA ALA A 54 -11.50 2.84 -23.07
C ALA A 54 -10.82 3.03 -21.70
N VAL A 55 -11.05 2.14 -20.74
CA VAL A 55 -10.26 2.10 -19.49
C VAL A 55 -8.83 1.62 -19.76
N ALA A 56 -8.62 0.63 -20.65
CA ALA A 56 -7.28 0.13 -20.98
C ALA A 56 -6.40 1.21 -21.65
N GLU A 57 -6.90 1.89 -22.69
CA GLU A 57 -6.17 2.99 -23.35
C GLU A 57 -6.05 4.22 -22.42
N GLY A 58 -7.07 4.52 -21.61
CA GLY A 58 -7.01 5.58 -20.61
C GLY A 58 -6.00 5.31 -19.48
N LEU A 59 -5.84 4.04 -19.12
CA LEU A 59 -4.77 3.57 -18.24
C LEU A 59 -3.42 3.70 -18.94
N GLU A 60 -3.27 3.24 -20.18
CA GLU A 60 -2.05 3.31 -21.00
C GLU A 60 -1.50 4.73 -21.13
N ARG A 61 -2.36 5.72 -21.44
CA ARG A 61 -1.97 7.14 -21.45
C ARG A 61 -1.49 7.67 -20.08
N VAL A 62 -1.91 7.03 -18.98
CA VAL A 62 -1.43 7.28 -17.60
C VAL A 62 -0.25 6.34 -17.22
N LEU A 63 0.03 5.31 -18.02
CA LEU A 63 1.26 4.53 -17.94
C LEU A 63 2.43 5.27 -18.62
N GLU A 64 2.18 5.98 -19.72
CA GLU A 64 3.19 6.81 -20.39
C GLU A 64 3.44 8.12 -19.63
N ASP A 65 2.38 8.88 -19.33
CA ASP A 65 2.47 10.18 -18.63
C ASP A 65 1.67 10.17 -17.32
N GLN A 66 2.36 10.24 -16.18
CA GLN A 66 1.74 10.28 -14.85
C GLN A 66 0.95 11.59 -14.58
N ALA A 67 1.19 12.66 -15.34
CA ALA A 67 0.41 13.90 -15.32
C ALA A 67 -0.81 13.86 -16.26
N SER A 68 -0.96 12.82 -17.08
CA SER A 68 -2.07 12.68 -18.02
C SER A 68 -3.42 12.75 -17.30
N GLY A 69 -4.32 13.58 -17.82
CA GLY A 69 -5.63 13.86 -17.22
C GLY A 69 -5.64 14.73 -15.96
N ARG A 70 -4.50 15.02 -15.33
CA ARG A 70 -4.40 15.76 -14.05
C ARG A 70 -4.92 17.20 -14.18
N ASP A 71 -4.55 17.87 -15.27
CA ASP A 71 -5.01 19.23 -15.63
C ASP A 71 -6.50 19.29 -16.05
N ARG A 72 -7.16 18.14 -16.23
CA ARG A 72 -8.55 18.02 -16.71
C ARG A 72 -8.81 18.78 -18.04
N GLN A 73 -7.80 18.89 -18.91
CA GLN A 73 -7.90 19.57 -20.21
C GLN A 73 -9.00 18.96 -21.10
N ALA A 74 -9.76 19.81 -21.79
CA ALA A 74 -10.73 19.39 -22.80
C ALA A 74 -10.03 18.94 -24.11
N GLY A 75 -10.71 18.15 -24.94
CA GLY A 75 -10.20 17.59 -26.19
C GLY A 75 -9.18 16.45 -26.02
N ARG A 76 -8.91 16.01 -24.78
CA ARG A 76 -7.91 14.98 -24.43
C ARG A 76 -8.53 13.61 -24.11
N ALA A 77 -9.81 13.43 -24.37
CA ALA A 77 -10.52 12.18 -24.16
C ALA A 77 -9.89 10.99 -24.91
N VAL A 78 -10.11 9.80 -24.36
CA VAL A 78 -9.97 8.51 -25.02
C VAL A 78 -11.29 8.23 -25.74
N GLN A 79 -11.22 7.78 -26.99
CA GLN A 79 -12.41 7.33 -27.72
C GLN A 79 -12.06 6.10 -28.57
N VAL A 80 -12.58 4.95 -28.18
CA VAL A 80 -12.37 3.66 -28.85
C VAL A 80 -13.55 3.38 -29.79
N SER A 81 -13.29 3.12 -31.07
CA SER A 81 -14.31 2.68 -32.03
C SER A 81 -13.66 2.03 -33.25
N GLY A 82 -14.38 1.13 -33.93
CA GLY A 82 -13.89 0.37 -35.08
C GLY A 82 -14.39 -1.07 -35.08
N ASP A 83 -13.96 -1.87 -36.04
CA ASP A 83 -14.26 -3.31 -36.07
C ASP A 83 -13.69 -4.02 -34.82
N PRO A 84 -14.39 -5.02 -34.25
CA PRO A 84 -15.58 -5.69 -34.76
C PRO A 84 -16.92 -5.06 -34.30
N TYR A 85 -16.93 -3.82 -33.80
CA TYR A 85 -18.12 -3.24 -33.18
C TYR A 85 -19.09 -2.62 -34.20
N PRO A 86 -20.42 -2.67 -33.95
CA PRO A 86 -21.42 -2.04 -34.83
C PRO A 86 -21.20 -0.54 -35.08
N GLN A 87 -21.58 -0.04 -36.26
CA GLN A 87 -21.46 1.38 -36.59
C GLN A 87 -22.18 2.28 -35.57
N GLY A 88 -21.48 3.30 -35.08
CA GLY A 88 -21.97 4.20 -34.04
C GLY A 88 -21.82 3.68 -32.61
N ALA A 89 -21.27 2.48 -32.41
CA ALA A 89 -20.79 2.04 -31.11
C ALA A 89 -19.44 2.69 -30.78
N PHE A 90 -19.22 3.07 -29.53
CA PHE A 90 -17.97 3.67 -29.06
C PHE A 90 -17.72 3.42 -27.57
N GLY A 91 -16.46 3.36 -27.18
CA GLY A 91 -15.95 3.49 -25.82
C GLY A 91 -15.41 4.90 -25.61
N TYR A 92 -15.54 5.44 -24.40
CA TYR A 92 -15.09 6.78 -24.05
C TYR A 92 -14.53 6.84 -22.63
N LEU A 93 -13.45 7.60 -22.42
CA LEU A 93 -12.97 8.00 -21.10
C LEU A 93 -12.44 9.44 -21.14
N SER A 94 -12.79 10.30 -20.18
CA SER A 94 -12.16 11.62 -20.01
C SER A 94 -12.01 11.99 -18.54
N PHE A 95 -11.00 12.81 -18.26
CA PHE A 95 -10.74 13.44 -16.97
C PHE A 95 -11.34 14.85 -16.87
N ASN A 96 -11.81 15.41 -17.99
CA ASN A 96 -12.58 16.66 -17.97
C ASN A 96 -14.00 16.37 -17.47
N GLN A 97 -14.36 16.98 -16.35
CA GLN A 97 -15.66 16.78 -15.71
C GLN A 97 -16.83 17.27 -16.56
N ALA A 98 -16.67 18.35 -17.33
CA ALA A 98 -17.73 18.88 -18.20
C ALA A 98 -17.98 17.99 -19.42
N GLU A 99 -16.92 17.44 -20.02
CA GLU A 99 -17.04 16.44 -21.09
C GLU A 99 -17.69 15.15 -20.58
N GLY A 100 -17.22 14.60 -19.45
CA GLY A 100 -17.81 13.42 -18.83
C GLY A 100 -19.29 13.62 -18.47
N SER A 101 -19.63 14.80 -17.95
CA SER A 101 -21.02 15.22 -17.65
C SER A 101 -21.93 15.28 -18.89
N SER A 102 -21.37 15.38 -20.10
CA SER A 102 -22.15 15.42 -21.35
C SER A 102 -22.61 14.04 -21.85
N LEU A 103 -22.11 12.96 -21.26
CA LEU A 103 -22.32 11.59 -21.72
C LEU A 103 -23.38 10.82 -20.90
N PRO A 104 -23.88 9.68 -21.41
CA PRO A 104 -24.82 8.83 -20.67
C PRO A 104 -24.28 8.46 -19.28
N GLY A 105 -24.97 8.94 -18.24
CA GLY A 105 -24.60 8.73 -16.85
C GLY A 105 -23.69 9.82 -16.25
N GLY A 106 -23.06 10.69 -17.04
CA GLY A 106 -22.30 11.84 -16.56
C GLY A 106 -20.92 11.55 -15.93
N TRP A 107 -20.37 10.36 -16.16
CA TRP A 107 -19.17 9.84 -15.50
C TRP A 107 -17.87 10.54 -15.94
N TYR A 108 -16.93 10.73 -15.01
CA TYR A 108 -15.60 11.27 -15.32
C TYR A 108 -14.48 10.63 -14.47
N SER A 109 -13.30 10.53 -15.06
CA SER A 109 -12.09 10.00 -14.43
C SER A 109 -11.38 11.08 -13.59
N THR A 110 -10.51 10.68 -12.67
CA THR A 110 -9.75 11.60 -11.80
C THR A 110 -8.39 11.00 -11.45
N ASN A 111 -7.31 11.61 -11.98
CA ASN A 111 -5.95 11.27 -11.64
C ASN A 111 -5.50 11.98 -10.35
N ASN A 112 -5.16 11.19 -9.34
CA ASN A 112 -4.62 11.64 -8.05
C ASN A 112 -3.33 10.88 -7.68
N LEU A 113 -2.62 10.29 -8.67
CA LEU A 113 -1.42 9.48 -8.45
C LEU A 113 -0.33 10.27 -7.73
N ALA A 114 -0.07 11.50 -8.18
CA ALA A 114 0.85 12.43 -7.55
C ALA A 114 0.17 13.39 -6.53
N GLY A 115 -1.03 13.07 -6.05
CA GLY A 115 -1.68 13.77 -4.94
C GLY A 115 -1.15 13.32 -3.58
N THR A 116 -1.19 14.23 -2.59
CA THR A 116 -0.77 14.00 -1.19
C THR A 116 -1.94 13.74 -0.24
N ALA A 117 -3.17 14.06 -0.65
CA ALA A 117 -4.42 13.82 0.07
C ALA A 117 -5.45 13.15 -0.86
N SER A 118 -6.56 12.67 -0.30
CA SER A 118 -7.69 12.21 -1.12
C SER A 118 -8.42 13.39 -1.76
N VAL A 119 -8.82 13.26 -3.02
CA VAL A 119 -9.54 14.31 -3.77
C VAL A 119 -10.94 13.85 -4.18
N PRO A 120 -11.89 14.77 -4.44
CA PRO A 120 -13.16 14.42 -5.06
C PRO A 120 -12.96 13.96 -6.52
N GLY A 121 -13.37 12.72 -6.81
CA GLY A 121 -13.65 12.24 -8.17
C GLY A 121 -15.15 12.03 -8.36
N ASP A 122 -15.56 11.37 -9.45
CA ASP A 122 -16.99 11.10 -9.66
C ASP A 122 -17.53 10.15 -8.58
N ARG A 123 -18.59 10.60 -7.87
CA ARG A 123 -19.35 9.90 -6.80
C ARG A 123 -18.57 9.35 -5.61
N ARG A 124 -17.23 9.29 -5.67
CA ARG A 124 -16.36 8.77 -4.61
C ARG A 124 -15.15 9.67 -4.36
N ALA A 125 -14.65 9.61 -3.13
CA ALA A 125 -13.31 10.10 -2.84
C ALA A 125 -12.28 9.19 -3.54
N VAL A 126 -11.28 9.81 -4.17
CA VAL A 126 -10.17 9.14 -4.86
C VAL A 126 -8.95 9.27 -3.95
N PRO A 127 -8.43 8.18 -3.35
CA PRO A 127 -7.31 8.24 -2.42
C PRO A 127 -6.04 8.87 -3.02
N ARG A 128 -5.11 9.32 -2.16
CA ARG A 128 -3.75 9.70 -2.60
C ARG A 128 -3.05 8.49 -3.24
N GLY A 129 -2.15 8.73 -4.19
CA GLY A 129 -1.44 7.63 -4.86
C GLY A 129 -2.30 6.80 -5.81
N THR A 130 -3.53 7.25 -6.15
CA THR A 130 -4.45 6.52 -7.04
C THR A 130 -4.96 7.34 -8.22
N VAL A 131 -5.32 6.67 -9.32
CA VAL A 131 -6.19 7.23 -10.35
C VAL A 131 -7.49 6.43 -10.38
N HIS A 132 -8.59 7.15 -10.44
CA HIS A 132 -9.94 6.63 -10.68
C HIS A 132 -10.22 6.78 -12.18
N LEU A 133 -10.37 5.66 -12.88
CA LEU A 133 -10.70 5.58 -14.29
C LEU A 133 -12.15 5.12 -14.41
N VAL A 134 -12.95 5.85 -15.19
CA VAL A 134 -14.30 5.44 -15.57
C VAL A 134 -14.43 5.50 -17.08
N GLY A 135 -14.51 4.33 -17.70
CA GLY A 135 -14.83 4.19 -19.12
C GLY A 135 -16.33 3.97 -19.30
N VAL A 136 -16.92 4.64 -20.28
CA VAL A 136 -18.32 4.46 -20.68
C VAL A 136 -18.36 3.98 -22.12
N GLY A 137 -18.89 2.79 -22.33
CA GLY A 137 -19.10 2.22 -23.66
C GLY A 137 -20.56 2.18 -24.02
N ARG A 138 -20.85 2.34 -25.31
CA ARG A 138 -22.21 2.40 -25.87
C ARG A 138 -22.30 1.57 -27.14
N CYS A 139 -23.37 0.78 -27.25
CA CYS A 139 -23.74 0.07 -28.46
C CYS A 139 -25.27 0.14 -28.62
N GLY A 140 -25.74 0.78 -29.70
CA GLY A 140 -27.16 1.05 -29.91
C GLY A 140 -27.82 1.84 -28.76
N SER A 141 -28.83 1.21 -28.14
CA SER A 141 -29.54 1.71 -26.96
C SER A 141 -28.89 1.36 -25.62
N SER A 142 -27.92 0.44 -25.61
CA SER A 142 -27.22 0.02 -24.39
C SER A 142 -26.01 0.91 -24.12
N ALA A 143 -25.83 1.29 -22.86
CA ALA A 143 -24.62 1.90 -22.35
C ALA A 143 -24.18 1.14 -21.09
N GLN A 144 -22.87 0.97 -20.92
CA GLN A 144 -22.25 0.33 -19.77
C GLN A 144 -21.08 1.19 -19.28
N ALA A 145 -20.85 1.20 -17.96
CA ALA A 145 -19.74 1.91 -17.34
C ALA A 145 -18.84 0.90 -16.61
N VAL A 146 -17.53 1.09 -16.72
CA VAL A 146 -16.51 0.27 -16.05
C VAL A 146 -15.64 1.18 -15.22
N GLU A 147 -15.60 0.89 -13.91
CA GLU A 147 -14.84 1.65 -12.92
C GLU A 147 -13.58 0.87 -12.52
N VAL A 148 -12.42 1.54 -12.58
CA VAL A 148 -11.14 1.00 -12.08
C VAL A 148 -10.49 2.03 -11.17
N LEU A 149 -10.12 1.59 -9.96
CA LEU A 149 -9.25 2.35 -9.06
C LEU A 149 -7.86 1.70 -9.09
N TYR A 150 -6.85 2.46 -9.50
CA TYR A 150 -5.48 2.00 -9.74
C TYR A 150 -4.47 2.76 -8.88
N TYR A 151 -3.40 2.10 -8.42
CA TYR A 151 -2.52 2.55 -7.33
C TYR A 151 -1.03 2.34 -7.68
N ARG A 152 -0.09 3.09 -7.10
CA ARG A 152 1.32 2.64 -6.94
C ARG A 152 1.55 2.15 -5.50
N PRO A 153 1.94 0.88 -5.29
CA PRO A 153 2.75 0.49 -4.14
C PRO A 153 4.13 1.16 -4.25
N PRO A 154 4.58 2.00 -3.31
CA PRO A 154 5.74 2.89 -3.48
C PRO A 154 7.02 2.18 -3.93
N PHE A 155 7.16 0.88 -3.62
CA PHE A 155 8.29 0.04 -4.00
C PHE A 155 7.81 -1.12 -4.90
N PRO A 156 7.82 -0.96 -6.24
CA PRO A 156 7.25 -1.95 -7.17
C PRO A 156 8.19 -3.13 -7.49
N ARG A 157 9.38 -3.21 -6.89
CA ARG A 157 10.43 -4.21 -7.18
C ARG A 157 10.93 -4.88 -5.89
N GLY A 158 11.69 -5.96 -6.01
CA GLY A 158 12.33 -6.62 -4.86
C GLY A 158 13.49 -5.80 -4.32
N ALA A 159 14.38 -5.33 -5.20
CA ALA A 159 15.49 -4.45 -4.84
C ALA A 159 15.76 -3.40 -5.93
N SER A 160 16.06 -2.16 -5.50
CA SER A 160 16.41 -1.04 -6.39
C SER A 160 17.55 -0.21 -5.80
N ALA A 161 18.60 0.06 -6.58
CA ALA A 161 19.80 0.74 -6.12
C ALA A 161 20.21 1.93 -7.02
N SER A 162 20.76 2.99 -6.42
CA SER A 162 21.43 4.08 -7.12
C SER A 162 22.79 3.65 -7.66
N GLY A 163 23.53 2.87 -6.86
CA GLY A 163 24.80 2.27 -7.23
C GLY A 163 24.66 0.86 -7.83
N PRO A 164 25.80 0.17 -8.07
CA PRO A 164 25.83 -1.14 -8.69
C PRO A 164 25.29 -2.25 -7.77
N ILE A 165 24.76 -3.33 -8.35
CA ILE A 165 24.31 -4.52 -7.64
C ILE A 165 25.22 -5.72 -8.00
N ALA A 166 25.91 -6.27 -6.99
CA ALA A 166 26.71 -7.49 -7.14
C ALA A 166 26.08 -8.63 -6.34
N ALA A 167 25.79 -9.77 -6.99
CA ALA A 167 25.05 -10.85 -6.37
C ALA A 167 25.64 -12.23 -6.67
N SER A 168 25.72 -13.09 -5.66
CA SER A 168 26.01 -14.52 -5.75
C SER A 168 25.00 -15.30 -4.92
N GLU A 169 24.45 -16.39 -5.48
CA GLU A 169 23.44 -17.23 -4.81
C GLU A 169 22.20 -16.42 -4.35
N LEU A 170 21.79 -15.41 -5.13
CA LEU A 170 20.62 -14.57 -4.88
C LEU A 170 19.37 -15.13 -5.60
N ALA A 171 18.34 -15.51 -4.84
CA ALA A 171 17.00 -15.76 -5.39
C ALA A 171 16.12 -14.51 -5.24
N VAL A 172 15.45 -14.07 -6.32
CA VAL A 172 14.49 -12.94 -6.29
C VAL A 172 13.14 -13.42 -6.81
N ILE A 173 12.14 -13.45 -5.93
CA ILE A 173 10.76 -13.88 -6.25
C ILE A 173 9.75 -12.86 -5.72
N GLY A 174 8.57 -12.79 -6.34
CA GLY A 174 7.40 -12.16 -5.74
C GLY A 174 6.43 -13.21 -5.21
N LEU A 175 5.52 -12.80 -4.33
CA LEU A 175 4.38 -13.61 -3.90
C LEU A 175 3.07 -13.02 -4.43
N ALA A 176 2.16 -13.89 -4.87
CA ALA A 176 0.81 -13.51 -5.25
C ALA A 176 0.04 -12.92 -4.04
N PRO A 177 -0.92 -11.99 -4.25
CA PRO A 177 -1.73 -11.43 -3.16
C PRO A 177 -2.48 -12.53 -2.38
N GLY A 178 -2.20 -12.62 -1.08
CA GLY A 178 -2.77 -13.65 -0.19
C GLY A 178 -1.96 -14.95 -0.07
N ALA A 179 -0.90 -15.13 -0.86
CA ALA A 179 0.01 -16.27 -0.69
C ALA A 179 0.86 -16.13 0.59
N SER A 180 1.16 -17.26 1.23
CA SER A 180 2.05 -17.34 2.39
C SER A 180 3.41 -17.91 1.99
N TYR A 181 4.49 -17.45 2.64
CA TYR A 181 5.84 -17.92 2.34
C TYR A 181 6.20 -19.20 3.15
N PRO A 182 6.60 -20.31 2.49
CA PRO A 182 6.90 -21.59 3.15
C PRO A 182 8.38 -21.72 3.57
N GLY A 183 9.05 -20.63 3.95
CA GLY A 183 10.45 -20.60 4.40
C GLY A 183 11.51 -20.62 3.28
N THR A 184 11.27 -21.31 2.15
CA THR A 184 12.22 -21.37 1.01
C THR A 184 11.55 -21.05 -0.34
N PRO A 185 12.23 -20.34 -1.28
CA PRO A 185 11.62 -19.94 -2.55
C PRO A 185 11.22 -21.12 -3.44
N ASP A 186 11.88 -22.27 -3.28
CA ASP A 186 11.60 -23.47 -4.08
C ASP A 186 10.34 -24.21 -3.63
N ALA A 187 9.93 -24.04 -2.38
CA ALA A 187 8.68 -24.62 -1.86
C ALA A 187 7.43 -23.78 -2.16
N VAL A 188 7.58 -22.52 -2.62
CA VAL A 188 6.44 -21.68 -3.04
C VAL A 188 5.75 -22.36 -4.23
N PRO A 189 4.43 -22.66 -4.18
CA PRO A 189 3.71 -23.26 -5.31
C PRO A 189 3.76 -22.38 -6.55
N ALA A 190 3.79 -22.99 -7.75
CA ALA A 190 3.96 -22.24 -9.01
C ALA A 190 2.85 -21.21 -9.30
N ALA A 191 1.64 -21.42 -8.77
CA ALA A 191 0.53 -20.46 -8.86
C ALA A 191 0.66 -19.26 -7.90
N ASP A 192 1.45 -19.41 -6.84
CA ASP A 192 1.66 -18.40 -5.78
C ASP A 192 2.91 -17.55 -6.03
N ARG A 193 3.75 -17.93 -7.01
CA ARG A 193 4.92 -17.15 -7.45
C ARG A 193 4.49 -15.99 -8.33
N ALA A 194 4.85 -14.78 -7.94
CA ALA A 194 4.81 -13.61 -8.80
C ALA A 194 6.21 -13.26 -9.32
N ALA A 195 6.27 -12.45 -10.37
CA ALA A 195 7.51 -11.82 -10.80
C ALA A 195 7.97 -10.79 -9.75
N SER A 196 9.28 -10.71 -9.51
CA SER A 196 9.91 -9.61 -8.78
C SER A 196 11.25 -9.28 -9.43
N SER A 197 11.50 -7.99 -9.61
CA SER A 197 12.55 -7.46 -10.48
C SER A 197 13.68 -6.79 -9.69
N LEU A 198 14.83 -6.62 -10.34
CA LEU A 198 15.96 -5.80 -9.88
C LEU A 198 16.04 -4.47 -10.67
N GLN A 199 16.64 -3.44 -10.07
CA GLN A 199 17.00 -2.18 -10.74
C GLN A 199 18.35 -1.66 -10.22
N SER A 200 19.22 -1.22 -11.12
CA SER A 200 20.35 -0.33 -10.78
C SER A 200 20.34 0.93 -11.65
N ASN A 201 20.55 2.09 -11.05
CA ASN A 201 20.74 3.35 -11.77
C ASN A 201 22.21 3.67 -12.05
N ASP A 202 23.13 2.83 -11.60
CA ASP A 202 24.54 2.97 -11.92
C ASP A 202 24.71 2.86 -13.45
N ALA A 203 25.44 3.81 -14.03
CA ALA A 203 25.63 3.93 -15.47
C ALA A 203 26.88 3.20 -15.99
N SER A 204 27.63 2.51 -15.12
CA SER A 204 28.92 1.91 -15.47
C SER A 204 28.77 0.62 -16.28
N ARG A 205 29.68 0.44 -17.24
CA ARG A 205 29.70 -0.72 -18.15
C ARG A 205 30.88 -1.67 -17.88
N ALA A 206 31.92 -1.20 -17.21
CA ALA A 206 33.00 -1.98 -16.64
C ALA A 206 33.51 -1.29 -15.35
N PRO A 207 33.26 -1.83 -14.13
CA PRO A 207 32.41 -2.99 -13.84
C PRO A 207 30.96 -2.81 -14.35
N PRO A 208 30.16 -3.89 -14.46
CA PRO A 208 28.75 -3.76 -14.81
C PRO A 208 27.95 -3.21 -13.62
N ALA A 209 26.94 -2.40 -13.91
CA ALA A 209 25.97 -1.91 -12.95
C ALA A 209 25.14 -3.03 -12.27
N ILE A 210 24.97 -4.18 -12.93
CA ILE A 210 24.49 -5.41 -12.27
C ILE A 210 25.39 -6.58 -12.66
N ASP A 211 25.93 -7.30 -11.68
CA ASP A 211 26.67 -8.56 -11.86
C ASP A 211 25.97 -9.71 -11.12
N LEU A 212 25.30 -10.59 -11.87
CA LEU A 212 24.68 -11.79 -11.34
C LEU A 212 25.61 -12.99 -11.56
N LEU A 213 26.33 -13.36 -10.51
CA LEU A 213 27.25 -14.48 -10.45
C LEU A 213 26.49 -15.82 -10.37
N SER A 214 27.22 -16.91 -10.11
CA SER A 214 26.64 -18.26 -10.00
C SER A 214 25.56 -18.36 -8.93
N GLY A 215 24.60 -19.27 -9.15
CA GLY A 215 23.45 -19.50 -8.26
C GLY A 215 22.34 -18.45 -8.29
N CYS A 216 22.51 -17.32 -8.98
CA CYS A 216 21.51 -16.26 -9.02
C CYS A 216 20.26 -16.61 -9.86
N ARG A 217 19.07 -16.27 -9.37
CA ARG A 217 17.78 -16.58 -10.01
C ARG A 217 16.73 -15.50 -9.74
N VAL A 218 16.46 -14.66 -10.74
CA VAL A 218 15.43 -13.60 -10.70
C VAL A 218 14.20 -14.06 -11.48
N LEU A 219 13.00 -14.00 -10.90
CA LEU A 219 11.77 -14.37 -11.62
C LEU A 219 11.16 -13.22 -12.44
N GLY A 220 11.40 -11.96 -12.06
CA GLY A 220 11.04 -10.79 -12.85
C GLY A 220 12.18 -10.29 -13.74
N ASP A 221 12.17 -9.00 -14.00
CA ASP A 221 13.13 -8.32 -14.88
C ASP A 221 14.45 -7.99 -14.16
N VAL A 222 15.51 -7.79 -14.94
CA VAL A 222 16.78 -7.21 -14.48
C VAL A 222 17.10 -6.03 -15.38
N ALA A 223 16.99 -4.81 -14.87
CA ALA A 223 17.22 -3.58 -15.64
C ALA A 223 18.29 -2.70 -15.01
N ALA A 224 19.13 -2.08 -15.84
CA ALA A 224 20.21 -1.21 -15.39
C ALA A 224 20.46 -0.04 -16.34
N ALA A 225 20.88 1.11 -15.82
CA ALA A 225 21.37 2.22 -16.65
C ALA A 225 22.73 1.92 -17.29
N GLY A 226 23.54 1.10 -16.63
CA GLY A 226 24.83 0.62 -17.09
C GLY A 226 24.78 -0.75 -17.76
N GLY A 227 25.89 -1.48 -17.68
CA GLY A 227 25.99 -2.86 -18.16
C GLY A 227 25.35 -3.87 -17.20
N ILE A 228 24.81 -4.96 -17.75
CA ILE A 228 24.40 -6.14 -16.97
C ILE A 228 25.32 -7.30 -17.38
N ARG A 229 25.83 -8.03 -16.39
CA ARG A 229 26.52 -9.31 -16.57
C ARG A 229 25.69 -10.42 -15.91
N LEU A 230 25.52 -11.51 -16.64
CA LEU A 230 24.92 -12.75 -16.16
C LEU A 230 25.97 -13.85 -16.31
N HIS A 231 26.23 -14.61 -15.26
CA HIS A 231 27.08 -15.80 -15.32
C HIS A 231 26.32 -17.00 -15.90
N GLU A 232 27.01 -18.06 -16.31
CA GLU A 232 26.44 -19.20 -17.06
C GLU A 232 25.27 -19.90 -16.33
N THR A 233 25.28 -19.90 -15.00
CA THR A 233 24.21 -20.50 -14.18
C THR A 233 23.19 -19.46 -13.65
N ALA A 234 23.26 -18.20 -14.09
CA ALA A 234 22.35 -17.15 -13.63
C ALA A 234 21.06 -17.17 -14.47
N TYR A 235 19.91 -17.21 -13.81
CA TYR A 235 18.59 -17.24 -14.46
C TYR A 235 17.84 -15.91 -14.27
N VAL A 236 17.23 -15.42 -15.35
CA VAL A 236 16.26 -14.32 -15.33
C VAL A 236 15.00 -14.78 -16.04
N GLY A 237 13.84 -14.65 -15.39
CA GLY A 237 12.53 -15.06 -15.92
C GLY A 237 11.82 -13.97 -16.73
N GLY A 238 12.11 -12.69 -16.45
CA GLY A 238 11.63 -11.53 -17.19
C GLY A 238 12.65 -10.99 -18.19
N GLU A 239 12.54 -9.70 -18.50
CA GLU A 239 13.39 -9.01 -19.47
C GLU A 239 14.72 -8.56 -18.87
N VAL A 240 15.82 -8.70 -19.63
CA VAL A 240 17.16 -8.20 -19.27
C VAL A 240 17.44 -6.92 -20.04
N ARG A 241 17.45 -5.78 -19.35
CA ARG A 241 17.46 -4.42 -19.95
C ARG A 241 18.71 -3.61 -19.53
N PRO A 242 19.88 -3.83 -20.17
CA PRO A 242 21.07 -3.02 -19.94
C PRO A 242 21.01 -1.70 -20.73
N GLY A 243 21.63 -0.64 -20.21
CA GLY A 243 21.71 0.65 -20.90
C GLY A 243 20.40 1.43 -20.99
N GLY A 244 19.44 1.18 -20.10
CA GLY A 244 18.16 1.91 -20.05
C GLY A 244 18.28 3.28 -19.37
N ASP A 245 17.19 4.05 -19.36
CA ASP A 245 17.15 5.30 -18.59
C ASP A 245 17.10 5.02 -17.07
N PRO A 246 17.87 5.75 -16.24
CA PRO A 246 17.79 5.68 -14.79
C PRO A 246 16.34 5.80 -14.30
N GLN A 247 15.91 4.85 -13.49
CA GLN A 247 14.56 4.83 -12.95
C GLN A 247 14.53 5.65 -11.66
N PRO A 248 13.61 6.59 -11.48
CA PRO A 248 13.58 7.37 -10.25
C PRO A 248 13.39 6.42 -9.05
N LEU A 249 14.03 6.78 -7.92
CA LEU A 249 14.01 6.01 -6.68
C LEU A 249 13.33 6.82 -5.55
N PRO A 250 12.62 6.13 -4.64
CA PRO A 250 11.90 6.77 -3.56
C PRO A 250 12.86 7.40 -2.53
N GLU A 251 13.11 8.70 -2.69
CA GLU A 251 13.98 9.55 -1.87
C GLU A 251 13.28 9.96 -0.56
N VAL A 252 13.63 9.37 0.58
CA VAL A 252 13.02 9.65 1.88
C VAL A 252 13.76 10.79 2.58
N ASN A 253 13.10 11.92 2.85
CA ASN A 253 13.71 13.01 3.62
C ASN A 253 13.93 12.61 5.10
N LEU A 254 15.11 12.03 5.40
CA LEU A 254 15.47 11.57 6.74
C LEU A 254 15.63 12.72 7.74
N GLU A 255 16.20 13.86 7.34
CA GLU A 255 16.42 14.99 8.25
C GLU A 255 15.08 15.55 8.78
N ALA A 256 14.04 15.61 7.93
CA ALA A 256 12.69 15.97 8.36
C ALA A 256 12.08 14.97 9.35
N LEU A 257 12.28 13.66 9.15
CA LEU A 257 11.88 12.64 10.14
C LEU A 257 12.63 12.83 11.46
N PHE A 258 13.94 13.04 11.39
CA PHE A 258 14.84 13.20 12.53
C PHE A 258 14.52 14.43 13.39
N THR A 259 14.03 15.50 12.78
CA THR A 259 13.46 16.65 13.49
C THR A 259 12.11 16.29 14.11
N GLN A 260 11.14 15.83 13.30
CA GLN A 260 9.77 15.54 13.75
C GLN A 260 9.70 14.51 14.88
N LEU A 261 10.50 13.44 14.82
CA LEU A 261 10.53 12.38 15.82
C LEU A 261 11.47 12.70 17.00
N GLY A 262 12.45 13.57 16.81
CA GLY A 262 13.29 14.07 17.90
C GLY A 262 12.51 14.94 18.89
N GLU A 263 11.57 15.74 18.38
CA GLU A 263 10.73 16.68 19.14
C GLU A 263 9.49 16.02 19.80
N VAL A 264 9.31 14.69 19.71
CA VAL A 264 8.16 14.01 20.32
C VAL A 264 8.23 14.04 21.84
N SER A 265 7.24 14.70 22.45
CA SER A 265 7.04 14.72 23.91
C SER A 265 6.73 13.31 24.45
N GLY A 266 7.31 12.98 25.60
CA GLY A 266 7.23 11.63 26.19
C GLY A 266 8.08 10.56 25.50
N ALA A 267 8.98 10.92 24.57
CA ALA A 267 9.98 9.99 24.04
C ALA A 267 10.99 9.56 25.12
N VAL A 268 11.40 8.29 25.09
CA VAL A 268 12.30 7.68 26.10
C VAL A 268 13.73 7.64 25.57
N ASP A 269 14.68 8.20 26.30
CA ASP A 269 16.10 8.16 25.93
C ASP A 269 16.77 6.87 26.43
N VAL A 270 17.52 6.19 25.55
CA VAL A 270 18.26 4.95 25.87
C VAL A 270 19.79 5.19 25.92
N PRO A 271 20.51 4.45 26.79
CA PRO A 271 21.98 4.54 26.85
C PRO A 271 22.63 4.00 25.56
N PRO A 272 23.86 4.43 25.22
CA PRO A 272 24.56 4.01 23.98
C PRO A 272 24.85 2.51 23.85
N SER A 273 24.68 1.73 24.91
CA SER A 273 24.79 0.27 24.91
C SER A 273 23.77 -0.31 25.88
N THR A 274 23.06 -1.35 25.45
CA THR A 274 22.01 -2.03 26.22
C THR A 274 22.05 -3.55 26.02
N GLY A 275 21.25 -4.28 26.80
CA GLY A 275 20.99 -5.71 26.63
C GLY A 275 20.09 -5.96 25.43
N SER A 276 18.97 -6.63 25.65
CA SER A 276 17.81 -6.57 24.74
C SER A 276 17.08 -5.22 24.92
N LEU A 277 16.32 -4.77 23.92
CA LEU A 277 15.57 -3.51 23.94
C LEU A 277 14.14 -3.73 23.40
N GLN A 278 13.15 -3.27 24.16
CA GLN A 278 11.72 -3.26 23.78
C GLN A 278 11.29 -1.81 23.53
N VAL A 279 10.54 -1.56 22.46
CA VAL A 279 10.20 -0.21 21.97
C VAL A 279 8.69 -0.13 21.71
N ASP A 280 7.93 0.34 22.70
CA ASP A 280 6.46 0.50 22.66
C ASP A 280 5.98 1.90 22.25
N TRP A 281 6.93 2.80 22.01
CA TRP A 281 6.72 4.23 21.74
C TRP A 281 7.91 4.80 20.96
N VAL A 282 8.02 6.13 20.87
CA VAL A 282 9.25 6.79 20.39
C VAL A 282 10.36 6.62 21.43
N THR A 283 11.43 5.93 21.05
CA THR A 283 12.65 5.71 21.83
C THR A 283 13.82 6.33 21.10
N ARG A 284 14.69 7.08 21.79
CA ARG A 284 15.78 7.86 21.19
C ARG A 284 17.14 7.42 21.75
N ALA A 285 18.10 7.17 20.87
CA ALA A 285 19.52 7.19 21.21
C ALA A 285 20.12 8.52 20.71
N PRO A 286 20.58 9.41 21.60
CA PRO A 286 21.18 10.70 21.22
C PRO A 286 22.61 10.57 20.63
N SER A 287 23.11 9.34 20.53
CA SER A 287 24.35 8.92 19.90
C SER A 287 24.11 7.60 19.16
N GLY A 288 25.16 6.96 18.64
CA GLY A 288 25.08 5.56 18.23
C GLY A 288 24.65 4.63 19.38
N LEU A 289 24.07 3.48 19.03
CA LEU A 289 23.43 2.51 19.93
C LEU A 289 23.88 1.08 19.61
N ASN A 290 24.28 0.34 20.64
CA ASN A 290 24.56 -1.09 20.56
C ASN A 290 23.56 -1.90 21.41
N VAL A 291 22.71 -2.70 20.77
CA VAL A 291 21.78 -3.64 21.39
C VAL A 291 22.44 -5.02 21.37
N SER A 292 22.90 -5.48 22.55
CA SER A 292 23.65 -6.75 22.66
C SER A 292 22.76 -8.00 22.75
N GLY A 293 21.46 -7.82 22.93
CA GLY A 293 20.43 -8.86 22.80
C GLY A 293 19.47 -8.56 21.64
N ASP A 294 18.22 -8.99 21.81
CA ASP A 294 17.16 -8.82 20.80
C ASP A 294 16.57 -7.40 20.82
N LEU A 295 16.06 -6.93 19.68
CA LEU A 295 15.31 -5.68 19.54
C LEU A 295 13.85 -5.99 19.18
N GLU A 296 12.91 -5.60 20.03
CA GLU A 296 11.48 -5.85 19.87
C GLU A 296 10.70 -4.54 19.73
N LEU A 297 9.89 -4.41 18.68
CA LEU A 297 9.11 -3.21 18.39
C LEU A 297 7.60 -3.49 18.57
N GLU A 298 6.93 -2.75 19.45
CA GLU A 298 5.48 -2.85 19.70
C GLU A 298 4.75 -1.64 19.10
N GLU A 299 4.76 -1.55 17.77
CA GLU A 299 4.32 -0.39 16.97
C GLU A 299 5.12 0.91 17.23
N GLY A 300 6.22 0.82 17.99
CA GLY A 300 7.09 1.92 18.36
C GLY A 300 8.10 2.34 17.27
N VAL A 301 8.88 3.37 17.61
CA VAL A 301 9.83 4.03 16.71
C VAL A 301 11.17 4.23 17.41
N LEU A 302 12.22 3.58 16.93
CA LEU A 302 13.59 3.74 17.43
C LEU A 302 14.35 4.77 16.59
N VAL A 303 14.78 5.87 17.20
CA VAL A 303 15.50 6.98 16.54
C VAL A 303 16.94 7.02 17.05
N VAL A 304 17.93 6.81 16.20
CA VAL A 304 19.35 6.73 16.55
C VAL A 304 20.14 7.84 15.87
N ARG A 305 20.73 8.76 16.65
CA ARG A 305 21.62 9.83 16.16
C ARG A 305 23.07 9.32 16.08
N GLY A 306 23.27 8.31 15.24
CA GLY A 306 24.55 7.65 14.98
C GLY A 306 24.33 6.28 14.35
N ASP A 307 25.32 5.41 14.48
CA ASP A 307 25.24 4.02 14.02
C ASP A 307 24.39 3.17 14.98
N LEU A 308 23.66 2.20 14.45
CA LEU A 308 22.92 1.18 15.20
C LEU A 308 23.54 -0.21 14.95
N SER A 309 23.83 -0.93 16.02
CA SER A 309 24.22 -2.34 15.98
C SER A 309 23.26 -3.17 16.83
N VAL A 310 22.66 -4.21 16.23
CA VAL A 310 21.82 -5.19 16.93
C VAL A 310 22.43 -6.58 16.75
N ALA A 311 22.80 -7.21 17.86
CA ALA A 311 23.44 -8.53 17.88
C ALA A 311 22.42 -9.70 17.94
N GLY A 312 21.27 -9.48 18.56
CA GLY A 312 20.15 -10.43 18.56
C GLY A 312 19.17 -10.22 17.40
N ALA A 313 18.02 -10.88 17.49
CA ALA A 313 16.95 -10.80 16.50
C ALA A 313 16.18 -9.47 16.57
N VAL A 314 15.69 -8.98 15.42
CA VAL A 314 14.76 -7.84 15.33
C VAL A 314 13.33 -8.36 15.12
N ARG A 315 12.44 -8.18 16.10
CA ARG A 315 11.05 -8.69 16.09
C ARG A 315 9.99 -7.59 16.22
N GLY A 316 8.74 -7.95 15.94
CA GLY A 316 7.58 -7.08 16.10
C GLY A 316 7.36 -6.11 14.94
N ARG A 317 6.63 -5.03 15.21
CA ARG A 317 6.18 -4.02 14.23
C ARG A 317 6.73 -2.66 14.62
N GLY A 318 7.34 -1.93 13.69
CA GLY A 318 7.82 -0.58 14.00
C GLY A 318 8.74 0.02 12.96
N LEU A 319 9.30 1.18 13.31
CA LEU A 319 10.25 1.93 12.49
C LEU A 319 11.59 2.07 13.22
N ILE A 320 12.68 1.77 12.54
CA ILE A 320 14.06 2.06 12.94
C ILE A 320 14.57 3.18 12.04
N LEU A 321 15.04 4.26 12.63
CA LEU A 321 15.55 5.46 11.94
C LEU A 321 16.95 5.81 12.47
N ALA A 322 18.02 5.59 11.68
CA ALA A 322 19.40 5.77 12.12
C ALA A 322 20.21 6.71 11.21
N SER A 323 20.93 7.69 11.79
CA SER A 323 21.63 8.69 10.98
C SER A 323 23.00 8.21 10.47
N GLY A 324 23.51 7.11 11.03
CA GLY A 324 24.72 6.41 10.58
C GLY A 324 24.40 5.04 9.97
N GLU A 325 25.33 4.10 10.14
CA GLU A 325 25.23 2.72 9.66
C GLU A 325 24.23 1.88 10.49
N VAL A 326 23.51 0.93 9.86
CA VAL A 326 22.66 -0.04 10.57
C VAL A 326 23.17 -1.46 10.36
N ARG A 327 23.58 -2.12 11.44
CA ARG A 327 24.03 -3.53 11.47
C ARG A 327 23.01 -4.40 12.17
N LEU A 328 22.34 -5.27 11.41
CA LEU A 328 21.46 -6.30 11.95
C LEU A 328 22.18 -7.66 11.80
N LEU A 329 22.73 -8.16 12.92
CA LEU A 329 23.64 -9.31 12.95
C LEU A 329 22.97 -10.59 13.50
N GLY A 330 21.76 -10.45 14.04
CA GLY A 330 20.83 -11.56 14.28
C GLY A 330 19.58 -11.37 13.42
N GLY A 331 19.28 -12.33 12.55
CA GLY A 331 17.98 -12.41 11.90
C GLY A 331 16.89 -12.91 12.85
N ALA A 332 15.63 -12.72 12.48
CA ALA A 332 14.48 -13.18 13.25
C ALA A 332 13.93 -14.52 12.73
N GLU A 333 13.01 -15.09 13.50
CA GLU A 333 12.15 -16.19 13.06
C GLU A 333 11.03 -15.67 12.13
N LEU A 334 10.51 -16.54 11.28
CA LEU A 334 9.43 -16.22 10.35
C LEU A 334 8.08 -16.13 11.08
N ASP A 335 7.70 -14.93 11.50
CA ASP A 335 6.37 -14.60 12.01
C ASP A 335 5.66 -13.61 11.07
N ALA A 336 4.37 -13.85 10.79
CA ALA A 336 3.52 -12.95 10.04
C ALA A 336 3.29 -11.60 10.75
N GLN A 337 3.54 -11.50 12.05
CA GLN A 337 3.48 -10.27 12.83
C GLN A 337 4.78 -9.45 12.76
N ASN A 338 5.92 -10.03 12.41
CA ASN A 338 7.17 -9.28 12.25
C ASN A 338 7.08 -8.36 11.01
N LEU A 339 7.10 -7.04 11.18
CA LEU A 339 7.06 -6.09 10.07
C LEU A 339 7.75 -4.77 10.42
N VAL A 340 9.03 -4.67 10.07
CA VAL A 340 9.91 -3.56 10.48
C VAL A 340 10.33 -2.72 9.27
N ALA A 341 10.15 -1.40 9.38
CA ALA A 341 10.79 -0.46 8.48
C ALA A 341 12.16 -0.07 9.04
N VAL A 342 13.20 -0.08 8.20
CA VAL A 342 14.51 0.51 8.49
C VAL A 342 14.74 1.65 7.50
N ALA A 343 15.10 2.82 8.01
CA ALA A 343 15.48 3.99 7.23
C ALA A 343 16.80 4.57 7.78
N CYS A 344 17.85 4.68 6.97
CA CYS A 344 19.12 5.21 7.47
C CYS A 344 19.95 6.03 6.48
N GLY A 345 20.76 6.93 7.04
CA GLY A 345 21.65 7.83 6.28
C GLY A 345 22.99 7.18 5.90
N GLY A 346 23.46 6.20 6.67
CA GLY A 346 24.63 5.38 6.35
C GLY A 346 24.27 4.03 5.73
N ASP A 347 25.28 3.19 5.54
CA ASP A 347 25.15 1.83 4.99
C ASP A 347 24.25 0.92 5.85
N VAL A 348 23.72 -0.15 5.25
CA VAL A 348 23.02 -1.25 5.94
C VAL A 348 23.81 -2.54 5.78
N VAL A 349 24.02 -3.26 6.89
CA VAL A 349 24.60 -4.60 6.91
C VAL A 349 23.59 -5.58 7.52
N LEU A 350 23.07 -6.48 6.70
CA LEU A 350 22.22 -7.60 7.12
C LEU A 350 23.04 -8.88 7.08
N ARG A 351 23.19 -9.54 8.23
CA ARG A 351 23.88 -10.82 8.31
C ARG A 351 23.01 -11.83 9.05
N GLY A 352 22.61 -12.88 8.33
CA GLY A 352 22.38 -14.15 8.99
C GLY A 352 23.70 -14.69 9.54
N GLY A 353 23.62 -15.44 10.64
CA GLY A 353 24.70 -16.33 11.07
C GLY A 353 24.67 -17.65 10.28
N ASP A 354 25.37 -18.66 10.79
CA ASP A 354 25.67 -19.95 10.14
C ASP A 354 24.47 -20.87 9.83
N ARG A 355 23.23 -20.37 9.73
CA ARG A 355 21.99 -21.15 9.54
C ARG A 355 21.07 -20.51 8.51
N ALA A 356 20.49 -21.30 7.62
CA ALA A 356 19.65 -20.84 6.50
C ALA A 356 18.27 -20.31 6.91
N ASP A 357 17.97 -20.23 8.21
CA ASP A 357 16.64 -19.95 8.79
C ASP A 357 16.50 -18.51 9.33
N TYR A 358 17.37 -17.59 8.89
CA TYR A 358 17.29 -16.18 9.29
C TYR A 358 16.36 -15.37 8.37
N TYR A 359 15.37 -14.70 8.98
CA TYR A 359 14.39 -13.88 8.27
C TYR A 359 14.47 -12.41 8.70
N PHE A 360 14.31 -11.50 7.74
CA PHE A 360 13.95 -10.11 7.97
C PHE A 360 12.68 -9.81 7.18
N GLN A 361 11.65 -9.22 7.80
CA GLN A 361 10.37 -8.93 7.14
C GLN A 361 10.01 -7.44 7.27
N GLY A 362 9.77 -6.79 6.14
CA GLY A 362 9.46 -5.36 6.06
C GLY A 362 10.17 -4.62 4.93
N LEU A 363 10.59 -3.38 5.22
CA LEU A 363 11.14 -2.43 4.25
C LEU A 363 12.50 -1.94 4.71
N ILE A 364 13.46 -1.82 3.80
CA ILE A 364 14.74 -1.16 4.08
C ILE A 364 15.00 -0.06 3.06
N TYR A 365 15.26 1.14 3.56
CA TYR A 365 15.76 2.30 2.83
C TYR A 365 17.11 2.72 3.42
N THR A 366 18.12 2.90 2.58
CA THR A 366 19.43 3.43 2.95
C THR A 366 19.89 4.49 1.95
N GLU A 367 20.52 5.56 2.44
CA GLU A 367 21.24 6.54 1.61
C GLU A 367 22.70 6.13 1.36
N GLY A 368 23.17 5.09 2.03
CA GLY A 368 24.41 4.38 1.73
C GLY A 368 24.18 3.13 0.87
N ASN A 369 25.07 2.17 1.05
CA ASN A 369 25.10 0.85 0.43
C ASN A 369 24.34 -0.17 1.28
N LEU A 370 23.95 -1.30 0.69
CA LEU A 370 23.36 -2.44 1.42
C LEU A 370 24.16 -3.73 1.19
N ASP A 371 24.74 -4.29 2.25
CA ASP A 371 25.41 -5.60 2.25
C ASP A 371 24.49 -6.62 2.93
N ALA A 372 24.03 -7.63 2.19
CA ALA A 372 23.13 -8.67 2.69
C ALA A 372 23.72 -10.06 2.45
N GLN A 373 23.85 -10.82 3.54
CA GLN A 373 24.52 -12.12 3.54
C GLN A 373 23.76 -13.16 4.38
N ASP A 374 23.62 -14.38 3.84
CA ASP A 374 23.14 -15.60 4.53
C ASP A 374 21.73 -15.47 5.16
N LEU A 375 20.79 -14.76 4.52
CA LEU A 375 19.42 -14.54 5.04
C LEU A 375 18.30 -14.54 3.98
N THR A 376 17.06 -14.62 4.46
CA THR A 376 15.84 -14.38 3.69
C THR A 376 15.24 -13.00 4.04
N VAL A 377 14.91 -12.20 3.02
CA VAL A 377 14.27 -10.88 3.13
C VAL A 377 12.86 -10.92 2.56
N LEU A 378 11.86 -10.58 3.37
CA LEU A 378 10.43 -10.60 3.04
C LEU A 378 9.86 -9.19 2.89
N GLY A 379 9.99 -8.64 1.68
CA GLY A 379 9.58 -7.28 1.35
C GLY A 379 10.48 -6.65 0.30
N THR A 380 10.95 -5.43 0.55
CA THR A 380 11.69 -4.64 -0.45
C THR A 380 12.89 -3.89 0.12
N LEU A 381 13.94 -3.79 -0.69
CA LEU A 381 15.20 -3.11 -0.41
C LEU A 381 15.40 -1.90 -1.35
N VAL A 382 15.82 -0.76 -0.79
CA VAL A 382 16.19 0.46 -1.54
C VAL A 382 17.52 1.00 -1.02
N ALA A 383 18.47 1.20 -1.93
CA ALA A 383 19.73 1.90 -1.66
C ALA A 383 19.78 3.16 -2.54
N ASN A 384 19.46 4.31 -1.98
CA ASN A 384 19.20 5.56 -2.72
C ASN A 384 20.47 6.39 -2.98
N GLY A 385 21.58 6.12 -2.28
CA GLY A 385 22.89 6.76 -2.56
C GLY A 385 24.05 5.79 -2.78
N GLY A 386 23.90 4.49 -2.47
CA GLY A 386 24.92 3.46 -2.69
C GLY A 386 24.45 2.26 -3.51
N GLY A 387 25.31 1.25 -3.60
CA GLY A 387 25.04 -0.02 -4.28
C GLY A 387 24.45 -1.10 -3.37
N MET A 388 24.33 -2.32 -3.89
CA MET A 388 23.93 -3.50 -3.10
C MET A 388 24.87 -4.69 -3.34
N ARG A 389 25.14 -5.45 -2.28
CA ARG A 389 25.79 -6.75 -2.32
C ARG A 389 24.86 -7.82 -1.76
N PHE A 390 24.79 -8.94 -2.46
CA PHE A 390 24.02 -10.13 -2.04
C PHE A 390 24.89 -11.39 -2.07
N GLU A 391 24.95 -12.11 -0.95
CA GLU A 391 25.66 -13.40 -0.85
C GLU A 391 24.78 -14.42 -0.13
N ARG A 392 24.27 -15.43 -0.86
CA ARG A 392 23.32 -16.45 -0.36
C ARG A 392 22.07 -15.81 0.28
N VAL A 393 21.29 -15.11 -0.56
CA VAL A 393 20.12 -14.33 -0.10
C VAL A 393 18.85 -14.75 -0.84
N ASN A 394 17.76 -14.93 -0.10
CA ASN A 394 16.41 -15.12 -0.65
C ASN A 394 15.61 -13.83 -0.52
N LEU A 395 15.44 -13.07 -1.59
CA LEU A 395 14.64 -11.85 -1.64
C LEU A 395 13.22 -12.16 -2.14
N VAL A 396 12.23 -11.93 -1.28
CA VAL A 396 10.85 -12.37 -1.45
C VAL A 396 9.92 -11.17 -1.30
N GLN A 397 9.53 -10.57 -2.43
CA GLN A 397 8.66 -9.39 -2.43
C GLN A 397 7.23 -9.80 -2.06
N THR A 398 6.78 -9.42 -0.86
CA THR A 398 5.39 -9.62 -0.41
C THR A 398 4.56 -8.35 -0.65
N PRO A 399 3.28 -8.44 -1.07
CA PRO A 399 2.40 -7.27 -1.17
C PRO A 399 2.08 -6.61 0.17
N VAL A 400 2.16 -7.35 1.28
CA VAL A 400 1.81 -6.87 2.63
C VAL A 400 2.91 -5.95 3.18
N SER A 401 4.17 -6.24 2.87
CA SER A 401 5.32 -5.44 3.32
C SER A 401 5.33 -3.99 2.80
N LEU A 402 4.42 -3.65 1.87
CA LEU A 402 4.33 -2.35 1.20
C LEU A 402 3.24 -1.43 1.78
N GLN A 403 2.46 -1.89 2.77
CA GLN A 403 1.30 -1.16 3.32
C GLN A 403 1.48 -0.71 4.78
N GLN A 404 2.68 -0.24 5.15
CA GLN A 404 2.92 0.32 6.49
C GLN A 404 2.40 1.77 6.59
N VAL A 405 1.37 1.96 7.42
CA VAL A 405 0.96 3.27 7.95
C VAL A 405 1.30 3.28 9.43
N PHE A 406 2.41 3.91 9.80
CA PHE A 406 2.76 4.15 11.20
C PHE A 406 1.92 5.31 11.74
N PRO A 407 1.11 5.12 12.79
CA PRO A 407 0.33 6.19 13.39
C PRO A 407 1.23 7.09 14.25
N VAL A 408 2.07 7.91 13.60
CA VAL A 408 2.84 8.96 14.29
C VAL A 408 1.83 9.90 14.97
N PRO A 409 1.82 10.00 16.31
CA PRO A 409 0.85 10.83 17.00
C PRO A 409 1.21 12.30 16.79
N GLN A 410 0.35 13.05 16.11
CA GLN A 410 0.40 14.51 16.20
C GLN A 410 0.19 14.92 17.67
N MET A 411 0.99 15.87 18.17
CA MET A 411 0.97 16.29 19.57
C MET A 411 -0.46 16.63 20.04
N ALA A 412 -1.02 15.76 20.88
CA ALA A 412 -2.29 16.01 21.55
C ALA A 412 -2.08 17.17 22.54
N ALA A 413 -2.44 18.38 22.08
CA ALA A 413 -1.95 19.68 22.57
C ALA A 413 -1.53 19.71 24.05
N GLU A 414 -0.21 19.82 24.27
CA GLU A 414 0.36 20.07 25.59
C GLU A 414 -0.39 21.21 26.27
N THR A 415 -0.85 20.93 27.48
CA THR A 415 -1.69 21.84 28.26
C THR A 415 -1.05 21.99 29.62
N GLU A 416 0.06 22.74 29.68
CA GLU A 416 0.73 23.10 30.92
C GLU A 416 -0.31 23.56 31.95
N GLY A 417 -0.54 22.71 32.94
CA GLY A 417 -1.45 22.95 34.04
C GLY A 417 -0.70 23.56 35.19
N ASN A 418 -0.24 24.81 35.04
CA ASN A 418 0.35 25.54 36.17
C ASN A 418 -0.69 25.55 37.31
N PRO A 419 -0.46 24.82 38.43
CA PRO A 419 -1.51 24.50 39.37
C PRO A 419 -1.91 25.77 40.14
N PRO A 420 -3.21 26.07 40.30
CA PRO A 420 -3.66 27.36 40.83
C PRO A 420 -3.31 27.62 42.30
N ASN A 421 -2.63 26.70 42.98
CA ASN A 421 -2.20 26.80 44.38
C ASN A 421 -0.79 26.24 44.65
N GLY A 422 0.21 26.59 43.82
CA GLY A 422 1.61 26.72 44.25
C GLY A 422 2.28 25.52 44.95
N GLY A 423 1.96 24.28 44.59
CA GLY A 423 2.58 23.09 45.16
C GLY A 423 2.40 21.85 44.28
N ALA A 424 3.44 21.02 44.23
CA ALA A 424 3.60 19.80 43.44
C ALA A 424 3.55 19.99 41.90
N ASP A 425 4.75 20.14 41.35
CA ASP A 425 5.33 19.66 40.08
C ASP A 425 4.45 19.08 38.95
N PRO A 426 4.82 19.29 37.66
CA PRO A 426 4.01 18.87 36.52
C PRO A 426 4.04 17.36 36.27
N THR A 427 2.94 16.67 36.60
CA THR A 427 2.66 15.31 36.10
C THR A 427 2.16 15.35 34.66
N TRP A 428 2.78 14.57 33.77
CA TRP A 428 2.45 14.51 32.35
C TRP A 428 1.55 13.30 32.07
N VAL A 429 0.56 13.48 31.19
CA VAL A 429 -0.39 12.42 30.80
C VAL A 429 -0.46 12.35 29.29
N SER A 430 0.03 11.25 28.72
CA SER A 430 -0.09 10.94 27.29
C SER A 430 -1.20 9.93 27.07
N VAL A 431 -2.02 10.18 26.04
CA VAL A 431 -3.15 9.33 25.64
C VAL A 431 -3.08 9.14 24.14
N TRP A 432 -3.07 7.90 23.67
CA TRP A 432 -3.02 7.59 22.24
C TRP A 432 -3.96 6.45 21.86
N PRO A 433 -4.57 6.51 20.66
CA PRO A 433 -5.32 5.38 20.12
C PRO A 433 -4.36 4.28 19.67
N VAL A 434 -4.64 3.06 20.08
CA VAL A 434 -4.08 1.84 19.50
C VAL A 434 -5.08 1.32 18.45
N PRO A 435 -4.67 1.09 17.20
CA PRO A 435 -5.50 0.39 16.23
C PRO A 435 -5.72 -1.05 16.70
N ASP A 436 -6.97 -1.52 16.80
CA ASP A 436 -7.15 -2.97 16.84
C ASP A 436 -6.89 -3.54 15.44
N GLY A 437 -6.16 -4.66 15.38
CA GLY A 437 -5.72 -5.26 14.12
C GLY A 437 -6.83 -5.84 13.24
N ASN A 438 -8.10 -5.72 13.66
CA ASN A 438 -9.27 -6.30 12.98
C ASN A 438 -10.24 -5.23 12.43
N GLY A 439 -9.91 -3.94 12.57
CA GLY A 439 -10.73 -2.84 12.05
C GLY A 439 -11.98 -2.53 12.88
N GLY A 440 -11.96 -2.85 14.18
CA GLY A 440 -12.99 -2.49 15.14
C GLY A 440 -12.88 -1.05 15.65
N THR A 441 -13.02 -0.86 16.97
CA THR A 441 -13.07 0.46 17.59
C THR A 441 -11.80 0.69 18.42
N PRO A 442 -11.04 1.78 18.19
CA PRO A 442 -9.72 1.95 18.79
C PRO A 442 -9.76 1.92 20.32
N VAL A 443 -8.86 1.11 20.88
CA VAL A 443 -8.56 1.07 22.32
C VAL A 443 -7.61 2.23 22.62
N PHE A 444 -7.74 2.87 23.78
CA PHE A 444 -6.78 3.91 24.18
C PHE A 444 -5.78 3.36 25.19
N LYS A 445 -4.47 3.52 24.90
CA LYS A 445 -3.40 3.42 25.89
C LYS A 445 -3.22 4.79 26.56
N VAL A 446 -2.89 4.77 27.85
CA VAL A 446 -2.59 5.95 28.67
C VAL A 446 -1.30 5.68 29.44
N ARG A 447 -0.34 6.62 29.42
CA ARG A 447 0.86 6.62 30.28
C ARG A 447 0.89 7.92 31.11
N VAL A 448 1.25 7.80 32.38
CA VAL A 448 1.37 8.93 33.32
C VAL A 448 2.80 8.97 33.82
N VAL A 449 3.45 10.13 33.71
CA VAL A 449 4.87 10.32 34.08
C VAL A 449 5.00 11.40 35.14
N ASP A 450 5.75 11.10 36.20
CA ASP A 450 6.06 11.99 37.30
C ASP A 450 7.56 12.36 37.30
N VAL A 451 7.89 13.58 37.74
CA VAL A 451 9.19 14.25 37.51
C VAL A 451 10.34 13.56 38.26
N VAL A 452 10.05 12.76 39.30
CA VAL A 452 11.03 12.06 40.13
C VAL A 452 11.68 10.86 39.41
N GLY A 453 11.29 10.56 38.16
CA GLY A 453 11.85 9.43 37.39
C GLY A 453 11.46 8.05 37.92
N GLN A 454 10.47 7.99 38.82
CA GLN A 454 9.83 6.74 39.22
C GLN A 454 8.65 6.49 38.29
N ASN A 455 8.88 5.66 37.27
CA ASN A 455 7.84 5.27 36.33
C ASN A 455 6.69 4.57 37.05
N PHE A 456 5.53 5.23 37.11
CA PHE A 456 4.25 4.56 37.25
C PHE A 456 3.78 4.08 35.87
N ASP A 457 4.52 3.12 35.29
CA ASP A 457 4.12 2.42 34.06
C ASP A 457 2.90 1.53 34.32
N GLN A 458 1.74 2.19 34.43
CA GLN A 458 0.43 1.55 34.39
C GLN A 458 -0.26 1.89 33.08
N THR A 459 0.13 1.16 32.02
CA THR A 459 -0.63 1.13 30.78
C THR A 459 -2.01 0.54 31.07
N TRP A 460 -3.06 1.36 30.95
CA TRP A 460 -4.44 0.87 30.99
C TRP A 460 -5.00 0.80 29.58
N GLU A 461 -5.46 -0.38 29.17
CA GLU A 461 -6.36 -0.51 28.02
C GLU A 461 -7.74 0.02 28.42
N VAL A 462 -8.18 1.11 27.79
CA VAL A 462 -9.52 1.65 28.02
C VAL A 462 -10.47 1.12 26.95
N PRO A 463 -11.55 0.39 27.31
CA PRO A 463 -12.53 -0.12 26.36
C PRO A 463 -13.16 0.99 25.50
N PRO A 464 -13.68 0.67 24.30
CA PRO A 464 -14.28 1.64 23.40
C PRO A 464 -15.53 2.29 24.03
N ALA A 465 -15.31 3.45 24.62
CA ALA A 465 -16.30 4.31 25.26
C ALA A 465 -16.10 5.75 24.81
N THR A 466 -17.12 6.58 24.97
CA THR A 466 -16.96 8.03 24.78
C THR A 466 -15.95 8.60 25.78
N LEU A 467 -15.42 9.80 25.52
CA LEU A 467 -14.50 10.48 26.44
C LEU A 467 -15.04 10.59 27.89
N ALA A 468 -16.37 10.60 28.09
CA ALA A 468 -16.99 10.53 29.41
C ALA A 468 -16.74 9.18 30.14
N GLY A 469 -16.67 8.07 29.41
CA GLY A 469 -16.29 6.75 29.93
C GLY A 469 -14.82 6.67 30.29
N ILE A 470 -13.92 7.15 29.40
CA ILE A 470 -12.48 7.27 29.68
C ILE A 470 -12.28 8.11 30.95
N LYS A 471 -12.93 9.27 31.01
CA LYS A 471 -12.92 10.17 32.16
C LYS A 471 -13.41 9.46 33.44
N SER A 472 -14.56 8.78 33.39
CA SER A 472 -15.11 8.08 34.55
C SER A 472 -14.19 6.96 35.04
N TYR A 473 -13.52 6.25 34.13
CA TYR A 473 -12.58 5.17 34.46
C TYR A 473 -11.31 5.72 35.14
N VAL A 474 -10.75 6.81 34.61
CA VAL A 474 -9.58 7.48 35.21
C VAL A 474 -9.94 8.21 36.50
N ASP A 475 -11.11 8.83 36.61
CA ASP A 475 -11.63 9.42 37.88
C ASP A 475 -11.75 8.34 38.98
N THR A 476 -12.05 7.06 38.65
CA THR A 476 -12.04 5.95 39.63
C THR A 476 -10.67 5.32 39.90
N ARG A 477 -9.69 5.45 39.00
CA ARG A 477 -8.34 4.85 39.15
C ARG A 477 -7.30 5.81 39.73
N VAL A 478 -7.41 7.10 39.42
CA VAL A 478 -6.41 8.15 39.70
C VAL A 478 -6.99 9.23 40.63
N SER A 479 -7.99 8.86 41.43
CA SER A 479 -8.75 9.74 42.35
C SER A 479 -7.93 10.51 43.38
N HIS A 480 -6.64 10.22 43.52
CA HIS A 480 -5.72 10.81 44.48
C HIS A 480 -4.89 11.99 43.92
N ASN A 481 -4.88 12.22 42.60
CA ASN A 481 -4.15 13.34 41.97
C ASN A 481 -5.11 14.35 41.31
N ALA A 482 -5.30 15.50 41.96
CA ALA A 482 -6.17 16.57 41.49
C ALA A 482 -5.66 17.28 40.21
N ALA A 483 -4.34 17.32 39.97
CA ALA A 483 -3.75 17.94 38.78
C ALA A 483 -4.02 17.12 37.52
N VAL A 484 -3.84 15.79 37.59
CA VAL A 484 -4.20 14.85 36.51
C VAL A 484 -5.67 15.02 36.11
N LYS A 485 -6.57 15.04 37.11
CA LYS A 485 -8.01 15.25 36.87
C LYS A 485 -8.28 16.59 36.17
N ALA A 486 -7.68 17.69 36.63
CA ALA A 486 -7.87 19.02 36.04
C ALA A 486 -7.33 19.12 34.59
N THR A 487 -6.34 18.31 34.20
CA THR A 487 -5.87 18.23 32.81
C THR A 487 -6.84 17.45 31.92
N LEU A 488 -7.38 16.33 32.41
CA LEU A 488 -8.39 15.54 31.69
C LEU A 488 -9.71 16.30 31.49
N ASP A 489 -10.17 17.03 32.51
CA ASP A 489 -11.33 17.93 32.42
C ASP A 489 -11.13 19.00 31.31
N ARG A 490 -9.90 19.48 31.09
CA ARG A 490 -9.56 20.47 30.03
C ARG A 490 -9.42 19.84 28.64
N MET A 491 -8.85 18.63 28.53
CA MET A 491 -8.81 17.89 27.26
C MET A 491 -10.22 17.57 26.75
N ALA A 492 -11.12 17.11 27.62
CA ALA A 492 -12.52 16.85 27.29
C ALA A 492 -13.26 18.12 26.80
N ALA A 493 -12.93 19.30 27.31
CA ALA A 493 -13.49 20.57 26.83
C ALA A 493 -13.01 20.94 25.41
N ARG A 494 -11.72 20.73 25.09
CA ARG A 494 -11.15 21.04 23.76
C ARG A 494 -11.71 20.15 22.64
N VAL A 495 -11.87 18.85 22.87
CA VAL A 495 -12.31 17.90 21.83
C VAL A 495 -13.76 18.16 21.36
N ASN A 496 -14.59 18.78 22.19
CA ASN A 496 -15.97 19.13 21.84
C ASN A 496 -16.11 20.45 21.04
N SER A 497 -15.01 21.04 20.56
CA SER A 497 -15.06 22.21 19.67
C SER A 497 -15.42 21.81 18.23
N PRO A 498 -16.41 22.45 17.57
CA PRO A 498 -16.89 22.05 16.23
C PRO A 498 -15.94 22.40 15.06
N THR A 499 -14.71 22.83 15.34
CA THR A 499 -13.72 23.28 14.34
C THR A 499 -12.39 22.50 14.45
N ASN A 500 -12.45 21.18 14.67
CA ASN A 500 -11.30 20.35 15.04
C ASN A 500 -10.64 19.68 13.80
N PRO A 501 -9.39 20.01 13.40
CA PRO A 501 -8.81 19.59 12.11
C PRO A 501 -7.87 18.36 12.16
N TYR A 502 -7.67 17.73 13.32
CA TYR A 502 -6.55 16.80 13.55
C TYR A 502 -6.75 15.37 13.03
N VAL A 503 -6.82 15.20 11.71
CA VAL A 503 -6.57 13.90 11.04
C VAL A 503 -5.68 14.12 9.82
N VAL A 504 -4.36 14.08 10.02
CA VAL A 504 -3.36 14.08 8.95
C VAL A 504 -2.58 12.76 9.01
N PRO A 505 -2.90 11.76 8.18
CA PRO A 505 -2.20 10.48 8.20
C PRO A 505 -0.82 10.61 7.55
N LEU A 506 0.22 10.60 8.39
CA LEU A 506 1.61 10.39 7.97
C LEU A 506 1.77 9.02 7.30
N ASP A 507 2.60 9.00 6.27
CA ASP A 507 2.72 7.95 5.25
C ASP A 507 4.03 8.22 4.52
N ALA A 508 4.74 7.17 4.08
CA ALA A 508 6.00 7.28 3.36
C ALA A 508 5.94 8.30 2.19
N ASN A 509 4.78 8.46 1.54
CA ASN A 509 4.54 9.41 0.45
C ASN A 509 4.60 10.91 0.84
N ASN A 510 4.72 11.26 2.13
CA ASN A 510 5.08 12.63 2.56
C ASN A 510 6.60 12.86 2.61
N LEU A 511 7.38 11.79 2.53
CA LEU A 511 8.84 11.81 2.63
C LEU A 511 9.48 11.72 1.23
N LEU A 512 8.81 10.99 0.31
CA LEU A 512 9.23 10.79 -1.07
C LEU A 512 9.20 12.09 -1.89
N SER A 513 10.29 12.39 -2.58
CA SER A 513 10.34 13.48 -3.56
C SER A 513 9.36 13.27 -4.74
N PRO A 514 9.00 14.32 -5.51
CA PRO A 514 7.79 14.32 -6.34
C PRO A 514 7.71 13.33 -7.52
N THR A 515 8.77 12.55 -7.77
CA THR A 515 9.07 11.95 -9.08
C THR A 515 8.42 10.56 -9.32
N ASP A 516 7.85 9.92 -8.29
CA ASP A 516 7.87 8.45 -8.20
C ASP A 516 6.52 7.71 -7.93
N ARG A 517 5.49 7.79 -8.80
CA ARG A 517 4.15 7.21 -8.51
C ARG A 517 3.46 6.41 -9.63
N SER A 518 3.91 5.16 -9.85
CA SER A 518 3.32 4.13 -10.76
C SER A 518 3.84 2.67 -10.47
N ARG A 519 3.14 1.55 -10.16
CA ARG A 519 1.95 0.86 -10.74
C ARG A 519 1.54 -0.42 -9.94
N ILE A 520 0.25 -0.80 -9.82
CA ILE A 520 -0.37 -2.19 -9.80
C ILE A 520 -1.92 -2.14 -9.61
N LEU A 521 -2.64 -3.17 -10.09
CA LEU A 521 -4.10 -3.21 -10.33
C LEU A 521 -4.93 -4.07 -9.34
N LEU A 522 -6.23 -3.76 -9.22
CA LEU A 522 -7.27 -4.60 -8.63
C LEU A 522 -8.57 -4.49 -9.45
N TRP A 523 -9.19 -5.62 -9.81
CA TRP A 523 -10.41 -5.69 -10.64
C TRP A 523 -11.66 -5.97 -9.79
N ARG A 524 -12.79 -5.36 -10.15
CA ARG A 524 -14.13 -5.74 -9.67
C ARG A 524 -15.19 -5.41 -10.72
N ALA A 525 -15.97 -6.39 -11.13
CA ALA A 525 -17.17 -6.15 -11.93
C ALA A 525 -18.34 -5.70 -11.05
N LEU A 526 -19.21 -4.87 -11.62
CA LEU A 526 -20.54 -4.50 -11.09
C LEU A 526 -21.63 -5.25 -11.85
#